data_AF-A0A0F9ANI0-F1
#
_entry.id   AF-A0A0F9ANI0-F1
#
_cell.length_a   1.000
_cell.length_b   1.000
_cell.length_c   1.000
_cell.angle_alpha   90.00
_cell.angle_beta   90.00
_cell.angle_gamma   90.00
#
_symmetry.space_group_name_H-M   'P 1'
#
loop_
_entity.id
_entity.type
_entity.pdbx_description
1 polymer ?
#
loop_
_entity_poly.entity_id
_entity_poly.type
_entity_poly.pdbx_seq_one_letter_code
_entity_poly.pdbx_strand_id
1 'polypeptide(L)'
;MNILLVSHSNKIAELQPYVDCIYELDKSNIRLWYTNFIDPQDLLNYLNNNSKVKYEYMLVMSTLFDTTMENLPYKFIIYDRIDGGQLSYNTRKFIKNKNVVGVIKNYVYNPLTLYNSPYYRKHAEKLYAANLIDEPQHKVDDIIDLADLKKIHSGYGFGAYSGLRHTIKNLVLDNVIDFDKLRKFNLHCCLGTHLQSTHDLYKHQEMALNIAKNIQKSYVKVGVTFLQYIRTMQDSYCVLSPWRKGEAAYRDYEALACGCILIKPNSSYIISTPN
;
A
#
# COMPACT_ATOMS: atom_id res chain seq x y z
N MET A 1 16.82 5.38 22.80
CA MET A 1 16.94 5.26 21.35
C MET A 1 16.64 6.60 20.67
N ASN A 2 17.64 7.21 20.03
CA ASN A 2 17.43 8.40 19.19
C ASN A 2 17.17 7.96 17.74
N ILE A 3 16.04 8.37 17.16
CA ILE A 3 15.69 8.11 15.77
C ILE A 3 15.63 9.44 15.00
N LEU A 4 16.33 9.52 13.88
CA LEU A 4 16.19 10.63 12.93
C LEU A 4 15.24 10.22 11.81
N LEU A 5 14.13 10.93 11.68
CA LEU A 5 13.17 10.81 10.59
C LEU A 5 13.57 11.73 9.43
N VAL A 6 13.77 11.13 8.26
CA VAL A 6 14.19 11.79 7.03
C VAL A 6 13.06 11.67 5.99
N SER A 7 12.49 12.80 5.58
CA SER A 7 11.35 12.85 4.65
C SER A 7 11.45 13.99 3.65
N HIS A 8 10.71 13.86 2.53
CA HIS A 8 10.48 14.93 1.57
C HIS A 8 9.39 15.93 1.99
N SER A 9 8.50 15.57 2.91
CA SER A 9 7.34 16.40 3.25
C SER A 9 7.61 17.20 4.50
N ASN A 10 7.39 18.53 4.44
CA ASN A 10 7.51 19.45 5.57
C ASN A 10 6.35 19.36 6.57
N LYS A 11 5.35 18.52 6.31
CA LYS A 11 4.14 18.44 7.13
C LYS A 11 4.29 17.32 8.13
N ILE A 12 4.60 17.68 9.38
CA ILE A 12 4.57 16.76 10.53
C ILE A 12 3.26 15.97 10.57
N ALA A 13 2.13 16.56 10.19
CA ALA A 13 0.83 15.87 10.13
C ALA A 13 0.79 14.69 9.13
N GLU A 14 1.56 14.73 8.04
CA GLU A 14 1.68 13.59 7.11
C GLU A 14 2.61 12.51 7.67
N LEU A 15 3.45 12.88 8.64
CA LEU A 15 4.43 12.00 9.28
C LEU A 15 3.97 11.45 10.63
N GLN A 16 3.01 12.12 11.26
CA GLN A 16 2.45 11.78 12.56
C GLN A 16 2.01 10.32 12.62
N PRO A 17 1.36 9.74 11.60
CA PRO A 17 0.98 8.34 11.68
C PRO A 17 2.17 7.37 11.67
N TYR A 18 3.30 7.77 11.08
CA TYR A 18 4.54 6.96 11.09
C TYR A 18 5.24 7.06 12.45
N VAL A 19 5.19 8.27 13.02
CA VAL A 19 5.63 8.56 14.37
C VAL A 19 4.79 7.76 15.39
N ASP A 20 3.48 7.70 15.21
CA ASP A 20 2.56 6.93 16.06
C ASP A 20 2.84 5.42 15.98
N CYS A 21 3.15 4.90 14.78
CA CYS A 21 3.55 3.50 14.59
C CYS A 21 4.83 3.14 15.38
N ILE A 22 5.76 4.08 15.52
CA ILE A 22 6.98 3.91 16.32
C ILE A 22 6.67 4.07 17.81
N TYR A 23 5.82 5.03 18.18
CA TYR A 23 5.44 5.31 19.57
C TYR A 23 4.56 4.22 20.21
N GLU A 24 3.79 3.47 19.43
CA GLU A 24 3.05 2.29 19.93
C GLU A 24 4.00 1.21 20.49
N LEU A 25 5.27 1.19 20.08
CA LEU A 25 6.24 0.17 20.50
C LEU A 25 6.94 0.48 21.84
N ASP A 26 7.27 1.75 22.15
CA ASP A 26 7.79 2.18 23.46
C ASP A 26 7.85 3.72 23.58
N LYS A 27 6.86 4.33 24.25
CA LYS A 27 6.79 5.79 24.42
C LYS A 27 7.86 6.37 25.34
N SER A 28 8.50 5.54 26.18
CA SER A 28 9.40 6.04 27.24
C SER A 28 10.84 6.21 26.77
N ASN A 29 11.25 5.53 25.70
CA ASN A 29 12.66 5.42 25.31
C ASN A 29 13.00 5.96 23.91
N ILE A 30 12.03 6.48 23.16
CA ILE A 30 12.22 6.93 21.78
C ILE A 30 12.22 8.46 21.71
N ARG A 31 13.31 9.05 21.22
CA ARG A 31 13.38 10.46 20.87
C ARG A 31 13.41 10.60 19.36
N LEU A 32 12.35 11.19 18.81
CA LEU A 32 12.20 11.42 17.38
C LEU A 32 12.68 12.82 17.02
N TRP A 33 13.59 12.87 16.06
CA TRP A 33 14.10 14.07 15.45
C TRP A 33 13.62 14.08 14.01
N TYR A 34 13.26 15.24 13.49
CA TYR A 34 12.68 15.31 12.16
C TYR A 34 13.34 16.43 11.37
N THR A 35 13.53 16.16 10.09
CA THR A 35 14.18 17.06 9.16
C THR A 35 13.72 16.79 7.74
N ASN A 36 13.71 17.86 6.94
CA ASN A 36 13.30 17.85 5.55
C ASN A 36 14.52 17.97 4.69
N PHE A 37 14.83 16.89 3.98
CA PHE A 37 15.92 16.89 3.02
C PHE A 37 15.38 16.50 1.67
N ILE A 38 15.63 17.37 0.71
CA ILE A 38 15.39 17.09 -0.70
C ILE A 38 16.61 16.35 -1.27
N ASP A 39 17.80 16.57 -0.68
CA ASP A 39 19.08 16.01 -1.12
C ASP A 39 19.80 15.28 0.04
N PRO A 40 20.29 14.03 -0.15
CA PRO A 40 21.17 13.33 0.80
C PRO A 40 22.40 14.14 1.28
N GLN A 41 22.91 15.06 0.47
CA GLN A 41 24.02 15.94 0.84
C GLN A 41 23.63 16.93 1.95
N ASP A 42 22.38 17.41 1.96
CA ASP A 42 21.88 18.28 3.02
C ASP A 42 21.82 17.56 4.36
N LEU A 43 21.44 16.27 4.33
CA LEU A 43 21.44 15.42 5.51
C LEU A 43 22.86 15.23 6.06
N LEU A 44 23.85 14.99 5.19
CA LEU A 44 25.26 14.94 5.59
C LEU A 44 25.71 16.22 6.28
N ASN A 45 25.40 17.37 5.69
CA ASN A 45 25.72 18.68 6.25
C ASN A 45 25.06 18.87 7.62
N TYR A 46 23.79 18.49 7.75
CA TYR A 46 23.07 18.53 9.02
C TYR A 46 23.72 17.64 10.08
N LEU A 47 24.06 16.40 9.74
CA LEU A 47 24.70 15.46 10.67
C LEU A 47 26.07 15.99 11.14
N ASN A 48 26.85 16.57 10.24
CA ASN A 48 28.14 17.19 10.58
C ASN A 48 27.98 18.39 11.53
N ASN A 49 26.96 19.23 11.28
CA ASN A 49 26.67 20.42 12.10
C ASN A 49 26.02 20.08 13.45
N ASN A 50 25.39 18.90 13.58
CA ASN A 50 24.66 18.46 14.78
C ASN A 50 25.34 17.27 15.49
N SER A 51 26.68 17.22 15.47
CA SER A 51 27.49 16.10 16.00
C SER A 51 27.26 15.77 17.49
N LYS A 52 26.61 16.65 18.26
CA LYS A 52 26.28 16.43 19.67
C LYS A 52 25.17 15.39 19.87
N VAL A 53 24.29 15.19 18.88
CA VAL A 53 23.21 14.20 18.96
C VAL A 53 23.64 12.94 18.19
N LYS A 54 23.81 11.83 18.90
CA LYS A 54 24.05 10.53 18.28
C LYS A 54 22.73 9.82 18.00
N TYR A 55 22.47 9.58 16.72
CA TYR A 55 21.33 8.80 16.25
C TYR A 55 21.71 7.31 16.17
N GLU A 56 20.89 6.45 16.75
CA GLU A 56 21.10 4.99 16.67
C GLU A 56 20.52 4.43 15.36
N TYR A 57 19.38 4.99 14.94
CA TYR A 57 18.66 4.59 13.73
C TYR A 57 18.22 5.82 12.94
N MET A 58 18.12 5.64 11.62
CA MET A 58 17.53 6.60 10.70
C MET A 58 16.32 5.98 10.02
N LEU A 59 15.15 6.59 10.17
CA LEU A 59 13.96 6.22 9.43
C LEU A 59 13.90 7.06 8.16
N VAL A 60 14.03 6.42 7.01
CA VAL A 60 14.21 7.08 5.71
C VAL A 60 13.18 6.60 4.72
N MET A 61 12.55 7.51 3.97
CA MET A 61 11.68 7.12 2.86
C MET A 61 12.48 6.42 1.76
N SER A 62 11.93 5.35 1.16
CA SER A 62 12.63 4.56 0.14
C SER A 62 13.12 5.40 -1.06
N THR A 63 12.42 6.50 -1.38
CA THR A 63 12.79 7.43 -2.46
C THR A 63 13.99 8.33 -2.15
N LEU A 64 14.40 8.42 -0.89
CA LEU A 64 15.55 9.21 -0.42
C LEU A 64 16.80 8.36 -0.18
N PHE A 65 16.69 7.04 -0.30
CA PHE A 65 17.80 6.15 -0.01
C PHE A 65 18.62 5.89 -1.28
N ASP A 66 19.80 6.48 -1.34
CA ASP A 66 20.73 6.42 -2.45
C ASP A 66 22.12 5.91 -2.01
N THR A 67 23.09 5.89 -2.92
CA THR A 67 24.47 5.47 -2.62
C THR A 67 25.16 6.35 -1.58
N THR A 68 24.77 7.62 -1.45
CA THR A 68 25.30 8.51 -0.40
C THR A 68 24.87 8.00 0.97
N MET A 69 23.59 7.69 1.12
CA MET A 69 23.01 7.11 2.34
C MET A 69 23.59 5.73 2.67
N GLU A 70 23.81 4.89 1.65
CA GLU A 70 24.38 3.55 1.81
C GLU A 70 25.75 3.56 2.52
N ASN A 71 26.52 4.63 2.33
CA ASN A 71 27.88 4.78 2.87
C ASN A 71 27.93 5.39 4.28
N LEU A 72 26.80 5.86 4.83
CA LEU A 72 26.78 6.42 6.17
C LEU A 72 26.90 5.32 7.24
N PRO A 73 27.54 5.61 8.39
CA PRO A 73 27.75 4.62 9.45
C PRO A 73 26.52 4.42 10.36
N TYR A 74 25.31 4.65 9.85
CA TYR A 74 24.06 4.54 10.61
C TYR A 74 23.29 3.28 10.25
N LYS A 75 22.43 2.83 11.18
CA LYS A 75 21.43 1.80 10.88
C LYS A 75 20.20 2.45 10.27
N PHE A 76 19.68 1.87 9.20
CA PHE A 76 18.55 2.40 8.46
C PHE A 76 17.32 1.52 8.62
N ILE A 77 16.19 2.19 8.86
CA ILE A 77 14.86 1.63 8.69
C ILE A 77 14.27 2.32 7.47
N ILE A 78 13.93 1.56 6.43
CA ILE A 78 13.40 2.13 5.19
C ILE A 78 11.88 2.08 5.23
N TYR A 79 11.24 3.22 5.01
CA TYR A 79 9.81 3.27 4.80
C TYR A 79 9.49 3.25 3.30
N ASP A 80 8.98 2.12 2.83
CA ASP A 80 8.63 1.92 1.43
C ASP A 80 7.13 2.05 1.21
N ARG A 81 6.72 3.25 0.76
CA ARG A 81 5.32 3.62 0.51
C ARG A 81 4.72 2.99 -0.74
N ILE A 82 5.53 2.31 -1.56
CA ILE A 82 5.01 1.78 -2.82
C ILE A 82 3.94 0.74 -2.51
N ASP A 83 2.74 1.00 -3.04
CA ASP A 83 1.57 0.16 -2.85
C ASP A 83 1.88 -1.27 -3.31
N GLY A 84 1.76 -2.16 -2.33
CA GLY A 84 1.75 -3.60 -2.51
C GLY A 84 2.93 -4.35 -1.93
N GLY A 85 2.77 -5.66 -1.84
CA GLY A 85 3.79 -6.56 -1.30
C GLY A 85 4.97 -6.78 -2.26
N GLN A 86 5.16 -5.92 -3.27
CA GLN A 86 6.19 -6.15 -4.26
C GLN A 86 7.55 -5.65 -3.79
N LEU A 87 8.56 -6.47 -4.05
CA LEU A 87 9.95 -6.09 -4.06
C LEU A 87 10.60 -6.69 -5.32
N SER A 88 11.41 -5.91 -6.04
CA SER A 88 12.37 -6.48 -6.99
C SER A 88 13.73 -5.88 -6.71
N TYR A 89 14.81 -6.66 -6.91
CA TYR A 89 16.14 -6.12 -6.67
C TYR A 89 16.44 -4.94 -7.57
N ASN A 90 16.01 -4.99 -8.83
CA ASN A 90 16.21 -3.88 -9.76
C ASN A 90 15.63 -2.55 -9.26
N THR A 91 14.64 -2.58 -8.35
CA THR A 91 13.96 -1.37 -7.87
C THR A 91 14.11 -1.11 -6.36
N ARG A 92 14.56 -2.09 -5.56
CA ARG A 92 14.71 -1.99 -4.10
C ARG A 92 16.02 -2.61 -3.61
N LYS A 93 17.14 -2.20 -4.24
CA LYS A 93 18.50 -2.67 -3.90
C LYS A 93 18.86 -2.43 -2.43
N PHE A 94 18.30 -1.38 -1.82
CA PHE A 94 18.52 -1.01 -0.43
C PHE A 94 18.30 -2.16 0.57
N ILE A 95 17.43 -3.13 0.26
CA ILE A 95 17.14 -4.23 1.20
C ILE A 95 18.38 -5.09 1.48
N LYS A 96 19.31 -5.18 0.52
CA LYS A 96 20.57 -5.91 0.64
C LYS A 96 21.63 -5.15 1.43
N ASN A 97 21.46 -3.85 1.61
CA ASN A 97 22.44 -3.07 2.34
C ASN A 97 22.49 -3.57 3.79
N LYS A 98 23.70 -3.90 4.27
CA LYS A 98 23.94 -4.41 5.63
C LYS A 98 23.51 -3.43 6.73
N ASN A 99 23.52 -2.14 6.43
CA ASN A 99 23.09 -1.07 7.32
C ASN A 99 21.57 -0.93 7.33
N VAL A 100 20.85 -1.45 6.32
CA VAL A 100 19.39 -1.53 6.35
C VAL A 100 18.98 -2.71 7.22
N VAL A 101 18.49 -2.38 8.40
CA VAL A 101 18.10 -3.33 9.45
C VAL A 101 16.60 -3.62 9.47
N GLY A 102 15.81 -2.80 8.79
CA GLY A 102 14.37 -2.96 8.68
C GLY A 102 13.79 -2.23 7.47
N VAL A 103 12.69 -2.75 6.95
CA VAL A 103 11.87 -2.15 5.90
C VAL A 103 10.43 -2.18 6.35
N ILE A 104 9.81 -1.02 6.49
CA ILE A 104 8.41 -0.86 6.82
C ILE A 104 7.64 -0.70 5.51
N LYS A 105 6.66 -1.57 5.28
CA LYS A 105 5.72 -1.49 4.15
C LYS A 105 4.29 -1.35 4.65
N ASN A 106 3.43 -0.73 3.84
CA ASN A 106 1.99 -0.67 4.12
C ASN A 106 1.34 -2.07 4.12
N TYR A 107 1.87 -2.97 3.28
CA TYR A 107 1.39 -4.33 3.07
C TYR A 107 2.57 -5.29 2.98
N VAL A 108 2.45 -6.44 3.65
CA VAL A 108 3.44 -7.52 3.55
C VAL A 108 2.80 -8.87 3.23
N TYR A 109 3.57 -9.78 2.62
CA TYR A 109 3.07 -11.12 2.29
C TYR A 109 3.38 -12.16 3.38
N ASN A 110 2.40 -13.02 3.67
CA ASN A 110 2.46 -14.14 4.60
C ASN A 110 2.08 -15.44 3.86
N PRO A 111 2.94 -15.98 3.00
CA PRO A 111 4.37 -16.17 3.31
C PRO A 111 5.35 -15.24 2.59
N LEU A 112 6.53 -15.02 3.21
CA LEU A 112 7.62 -14.22 2.65
C LEU A 112 8.10 -14.70 1.27
N THR A 113 7.96 -15.99 0.97
CA THR A 113 8.34 -16.53 -0.35
C THR A 113 7.53 -15.94 -1.50
N LEU A 114 6.37 -15.31 -1.23
CA LEU A 114 5.60 -14.61 -2.25
C LEU A 114 6.30 -13.37 -2.81
N TYR A 115 7.26 -12.78 -2.09
CA TYR A 115 8.06 -11.66 -2.60
C TYR A 115 8.94 -12.04 -3.79
N ASN A 116 9.32 -13.32 -3.89
CA ASN A 116 10.11 -13.87 -5.00
C ASN A 116 9.24 -14.54 -6.06
N SER A 117 7.92 -14.46 -5.93
CA SER A 117 7.03 -14.91 -6.98
C SER A 117 7.01 -13.83 -8.06
N PRO A 118 7.27 -14.16 -9.34
CA PRO A 118 7.09 -13.18 -10.38
C PRO A 118 5.62 -12.77 -10.33
N TYR A 119 5.41 -11.47 -10.45
CA TYR A 119 4.11 -10.81 -10.48
C TYR A 119 2.92 -11.75 -10.71
N TYR A 120 2.09 -11.89 -9.67
CA TYR A 120 0.82 -12.61 -9.74
C TYR A 120 0.93 -14.12 -9.90
N ARG A 121 2.11 -14.75 -9.96
CA ARG A 121 2.23 -16.16 -10.33
C ARG A 121 1.36 -17.09 -9.49
N LYS A 122 1.24 -16.95 -8.17
CA LYS A 122 0.27 -17.81 -7.43
C LYS A 122 -1.20 -17.57 -7.81
N HIS A 123 -1.57 -16.35 -8.15
CA HIS A 123 -2.93 -16.04 -8.61
C HIS A 123 -3.12 -16.48 -10.07
N ALA A 124 -2.16 -16.18 -10.94
CA ALA A 124 -2.09 -16.63 -12.33
C ALA A 124 -2.01 -18.15 -12.44
N GLU A 125 -1.29 -18.85 -11.56
CA GLU A 125 -1.25 -20.31 -11.45
C GLU A 125 -2.62 -20.85 -11.05
N LYS A 126 -3.34 -20.18 -10.14
CA LYS A 126 -4.73 -20.54 -9.81
C LYS A 126 -5.67 -20.32 -10.99
N LEU A 127 -5.52 -19.21 -11.71
CA LEU A 127 -6.32 -18.90 -12.90
C LEU A 127 -6.01 -19.87 -14.05
N TYR A 128 -4.74 -20.20 -14.26
CA TYR A 128 -4.26 -21.18 -15.22
C TYR A 128 -4.75 -22.58 -14.88
N ALA A 129 -4.62 -23.01 -13.63
CA ALA A 129 -5.16 -24.30 -13.15
C ALA A 129 -6.70 -24.38 -13.28
N ALA A 130 -7.38 -23.23 -13.30
CA ALA A 130 -8.81 -23.14 -13.56
C ALA A 130 -9.17 -22.98 -15.06
N ASN A 131 -8.19 -23.06 -15.97
CA ASN A 131 -8.33 -22.85 -17.42
C ASN A 131 -8.93 -21.48 -17.80
N LEU A 132 -8.64 -20.44 -17.01
CA LEU A 132 -9.16 -19.08 -17.24
C LEU A 132 -8.16 -18.18 -17.97
N ILE A 133 -6.87 -18.53 -17.96
CA ILE A 133 -5.78 -17.83 -18.67
C ILE A 133 -4.79 -18.85 -19.24
N ASP A 134 -3.93 -18.40 -20.13
CA ASP A 134 -2.79 -19.16 -20.68
C ASP A 134 -1.69 -19.35 -19.63
N GLU A 135 -0.73 -20.23 -19.91
CA GLU A 135 0.40 -20.48 -18.99
C GLU A 135 1.20 -19.18 -18.74
N PRO A 136 1.42 -18.78 -17.48
CA PRO A 136 2.08 -17.52 -17.17
C PRO A 136 3.55 -17.55 -17.62
N GLN A 137 3.89 -16.75 -18.63
CA GLN A 137 5.23 -16.67 -19.23
C GLN A 137 6.15 -15.70 -18.47
N HIS A 138 6.50 -15.98 -17.22
CA HIS A 138 7.45 -15.13 -16.48
C HIS A 138 8.51 -15.90 -15.69
N LYS A 139 9.77 -15.52 -15.92
CA LYS A 139 10.93 -15.96 -15.14
C LYS A 139 11.10 -15.04 -13.92
N VAL A 140 11.55 -15.62 -12.80
CA VAL A 140 11.98 -14.86 -11.62
C VAL A 140 13.43 -14.47 -11.87
N ASP A 141 13.63 -13.24 -12.33
CA ASP A 141 15.00 -12.79 -12.63
C ASP A 141 15.74 -12.36 -11.33
N ASP A 142 15.01 -12.10 -10.24
CA ASP A 142 15.53 -11.51 -9.00
C ASP A 142 14.99 -12.22 -7.73
N ILE A 143 15.73 -13.19 -7.17
CA ILE A 143 15.34 -13.89 -5.93
C ILE A 143 15.91 -13.19 -4.68
N ILE A 144 15.05 -12.60 -3.84
CA ILE A 144 15.39 -12.02 -2.55
C ILE A 144 15.70 -13.08 -1.49
N ASP A 145 16.87 -13.00 -0.88
CA ASP A 145 17.26 -13.95 0.16
C ASP A 145 16.33 -13.85 1.37
N LEU A 146 16.06 -15.00 2.01
CA LEU A 146 15.14 -15.05 3.16
C LEU A 146 15.62 -14.17 4.33
N ALA A 147 16.94 -14.01 4.49
CA ALA A 147 17.50 -13.11 5.51
C ALA A 147 17.12 -11.64 5.25
N ASP A 148 17.11 -11.21 3.99
CA ASP A 148 16.70 -9.86 3.61
C ASP A 148 15.18 -9.71 3.71
N LEU A 149 14.41 -10.73 3.33
CA LEU A 149 12.94 -10.70 3.46
C LEU A 149 12.47 -10.59 4.91
N LYS A 150 13.23 -11.13 5.86
CA LYS A 150 12.94 -11.00 7.31
C LYS A 150 13.08 -9.57 7.84
N LYS A 151 13.73 -8.66 7.09
CA LYS A 151 13.78 -7.24 7.43
C LYS A 151 12.45 -6.54 7.21
N ILE A 152 11.49 -7.17 6.52
CA ILE A 152 10.25 -6.52 6.08
C ILE A 152 9.17 -6.68 7.14
N HIS A 153 8.57 -5.55 7.53
CA HIS A 153 7.52 -5.48 8.53
C HIS A 153 6.34 -4.68 8.00
N SER A 154 5.12 -5.05 8.41
CA SER A 154 3.94 -4.22 8.16
C SER A 154 4.00 -3.00 9.07
N GLY A 155 3.74 -1.83 8.50
CA GLY A 155 3.57 -0.57 9.23
C GLY A 155 2.18 0.00 9.03
N TYR A 156 1.91 1.09 9.75
CA TYR A 156 0.67 1.85 9.63
C TYR A 156 0.61 2.59 8.29
N GLY A 157 0.10 1.92 7.25
CA GLY A 157 0.02 2.50 5.91
C GLY A 157 -1.12 3.50 5.74
N PHE A 158 -2.18 3.39 6.56
CA PHE A 158 -3.41 4.18 6.40
C PHE A 158 -3.20 5.68 6.62
N GLY A 159 -2.26 6.04 7.49
CA GLY A 159 -1.97 7.43 7.83
C GLY A 159 -1.37 8.26 6.69
N ALA A 160 -0.76 7.60 5.70
CA ALA A 160 -0.17 8.26 4.54
C ALA A 160 -1.19 8.99 3.66
N TYR A 161 -2.49 8.78 3.90
CA TYR A 161 -3.58 9.20 3.01
C TYR A 161 -4.62 10.08 3.70
N SER A 162 -4.14 10.90 4.65
CA SER A 162 -4.93 11.88 5.42
C SER A 162 -5.81 12.82 4.58
N GLY A 163 -5.40 13.13 3.34
CA GLY A 163 -6.18 13.92 2.39
C GLY A 163 -7.47 13.21 1.95
N LEU A 164 -7.42 11.90 1.74
CA LEU A 164 -8.61 11.11 1.37
C LEU A 164 -9.54 10.92 2.57
N ARG A 165 -8.99 10.85 3.78
CA ARG A 165 -9.78 10.85 5.03
C ARG A 165 -10.66 12.09 5.14
N HIS A 166 -10.17 13.28 4.78
CA HIS A 166 -11.00 14.49 4.78
C HIS A 166 -12.15 14.40 3.77
N THR A 167 -11.86 13.91 2.57
CA THR A 167 -12.89 13.77 1.52
C THR A 167 -13.95 12.73 1.87
N ILE A 168 -13.54 11.55 2.37
CA ILE A 168 -14.47 10.51 2.83
C ILE A 168 -15.23 11.00 4.06
N LYS A 169 -14.58 11.71 4.99
CA LYS A 169 -15.24 12.24 6.18
C LYS A 169 -16.42 13.14 5.81
N ASN A 170 -16.16 14.14 4.97
CA ASN A 170 -17.17 15.13 4.58
C ASN A 170 -18.30 14.56 3.72
N LEU A 171 -18.06 13.44 3.01
CA LEU A 171 -19.06 12.84 2.12
C LEU A 171 -19.80 11.64 2.73
N VAL A 172 -19.20 10.99 3.73
CA VAL A 172 -19.62 9.65 4.17
C VAL A 172 -19.60 9.48 5.69
N LEU A 173 -18.53 9.87 6.41
CA LEU A 173 -18.38 9.50 7.83
C LEU A 173 -19.24 10.32 8.80
N ASP A 174 -19.70 11.51 8.39
CA ASP A 174 -20.62 12.30 9.22
C ASP A 174 -22.09 11.82 9.06
N ASN A 175 -22.36 10.86 8.17
CA ASN A 175 -23.67 10.24 7.99
C ASN A 175 -23.73 8.88 8.69
N VAL A 176 -24.79 8.65 9.47
CA VAL A 176 -25.09 7.32 10.03
C VAL A 176 -25.43 6.37 8.88
N ILE A 177 -24.79 5.20 8.84
CA ILE A 177 -25.09 4.17 7.84
C ILE A 177 -26.52 3.68 8.06
N ASP A 178 -27.38 3.92 7.08
CA ASP A 178 -28.73 3.37 7.03
C ASP A 178 -28.70 2.01 6.32
N PHE A 179 -28.80 0.94 7.11
CA PHE A 179 -28.86 -0.43 6.63
C PHE A 179 -30.24 -0.82 6.07
N ASP A 180 -31.29 -0.07 6.40
CA ASP A 180 -32.66 -0.29 5.93
C ASP A 180 -32.96 0.49 4.64
N LYS A 181 -32.07 1.43 4.26
CA LYS A 181 -32.16 2.20 3.02
C LYS A 181 -32.36 1.28 1.81
N LEU A 182 -33.45 1.51 1.09
CA LEU A 182 -33.67 0.91 -0.22
C LEU A 182 -32.65 1.45 -1.22
N ARG A 183 -31.72 0.60 -1.65
CA ARG A 183 -30.64 0.97 -2.57
C ARG A 183 -31.07 0.73 -4.02
N LYS A 184 -30.57 1.59 -4.92
CA LYS A 184 -30.92 1.58 -6.34
C LYS A 184 -30.23 0.43 -7.09
N PHE A 185 -29.01 0.10 -6.70
CA PHE A 185 -28.17 -0.87 -7.39
C PHE A 185 -27.87 -2.07 -6.50
N ASN A 186 -27.83 -3.27 -7.10
CA ASN A 186 -27.41 -4.47 -6.38
C ASN A 186 -25.88 -4.54 -6.32
N LEU A 187 -25.20 -4.09 -7.37
CA LEU A 187 -23.75 -4.16 -7.48
C LEU A 187 -23.17 -2.87 -8.06
N HIS A 188 -22.12 -2.36 -7.45
CA HIS A 188 -21.33 -1.24 -7.92
C HIS A 188 -19.93 -1.70 -8.33
N CYS A 189 -19.49 -1.33 -9.53
CA CYS A 189 -18.13 -1.56 -10.00
C CYS A 189 -17.68 -0.43 -10.93
N CYS A 190 -16.91 0.52 -10.39
CA CYS A 190 -16.26 1.56 -11.20
C CYS A 190 -14.78 1.28 -11.38
N LEU A 191 -14.19 1.67 -12.51
CA LEU A 191 -12.74 1.69 -12.69
C LEU A 191 -12.25 3.10 -13.01
N GLY A 192 -11.09 3.47 -12.46
CA GLY A 192 -10.52 4.81 -12.64
C GLY A 192 -9.91 5.03 -14.02
N THR A 193 -9.40 3.96 -14.65
CA THR A 193 -8.77 4.01 -15.98
C THR A 193 -9.27 2.87 -16.86
N HIS A 194 -9.17 3.05 -18.18
CA HIS A 194 -9.40 1.96 -19.12
C HIS A 194 -8.36 0.86 -18.92
N LEU A 195 -8.81 -0.40 -18.98
CA LEU A 195 -7.93 -1.56 -18.91
C LEU A 195 -7.06 -1.58 -20.17
N GLN A 196 -5.73 -1.52 -20.01
CA GLN A 196 -4.79 -1.74 -21.12
C GLN A 196 -4.49 -3.23 -21.22
N SER A 197 -4.52 -3.80 -22.42
CA SER A 197 -4.84 -5.21 -22.66
C SER A 197 -3.70 -6.24 -22.59
N THR A 198 -2.57 -5.95 -21.94
CA THR A 198 -1.34 -6.77 -22.16
C THR A 198 -0.89 -7.62 -20.96
N HIS A 199 -1.68 -7.76 -19.89
CA HIS A 199 -1.26 -8.53 -18.70
C HIS A 199 -2.40 -9.39 -18.16
N ASP A 200 -2.10 -10.60 -17.65
CA ASP A 200 -3.07 -11.58 -17.13
C ASP A 200 -4.05 -11.01 -16.10
N LEU A 201 -3.62 -10.02 -15.33
CA LEU A 201 -4.48 -9.29 -14.42
C LEU A 201 -5.63 -8.57 -15.11
N TYR A 202 -5.39 -7.97 -16.28
CA TYR A 202 -6.43 -7.29 -17.03
C TYR A 202 -7.47 -8.28 -17.53
N LYS A 203 -7.07 -9.52 -17.89
CA LYS A 203 -8.02 -10.61 -18.20
C LYS A 203 -8.92 -10.89 -16.98
N HIS A 204 -8.34 -11.06 -15.79
CA HIS A 204 -9.14 -11.26 -14.56
C HIS A 204 -10.09 -10.09 -14.28
N GLN A 205 -9.63 -8.84 -14.44
CA GLN A 205 -10.47 -7.65 -14.27
C GLN A 205 -11.59 -7.62 -15.30
N GLU A 206 -11.30 -7.90 -16.56
CA GLU A 206 -12.27 -7.96 -17.65
C GLU A 206 -13.33 -9.03 -17.42
N MET A 207 -12.92 -10.25 -17.02
CA MET A 207 -13.84 -11.32 -16.64
C MET A 207 -14.76 -10.89 -15.51
N ALA A 208 -14.21 -10.30 -14.44
CA ALA A 208 -14.99 -9.82 -13.30
C ALA A 208 -15.98 -8.72 -13.73
N LEU A 209 -15.58 -7.79 -14.61
CA LEU A 209 -16.48 -6.77 -15.16
C LEU A 209 -17.58 -7.37 -16.03
N ASN A 210 -17.27 -8.36 -16.86
CA ASN A 210 -18.24 -9.00 -17.73
C ASN A 210 -19.28 -9.77 -16.91
N ILE A 211 -18.86 -10.45 -15.84
CA ILE A 211 -19.79 -11.04 -14.87
C ILE A 211 -20.62 -9.93 -14.20
N ALA A 212 -19.99 -8.86 -13.72
CA ALA A 212 -20.67 -7.76 -13.03
C ALA A 212 -21.76 -7.10 -13.87
N LYS A 213 -21.53 -6.90 -15.18
CA LYS A 213 -22.50 -6.30 -16.11
C LYS A 213 -23.78 -7.13 -16.24
N ASN A 214 -23.69 -8.44 -16.04
CA ASN A 214 -24.83 -9.36 -16.15
C ASN A 214 -25.65 -9.47 -14.85
N ILE A 215 -25.20 -8.84 -13.76
CA ILE A 215 -25.95 -8.81 -12.51
C ILE A 215 -27.06 -7.77 -12.61
N GLN A 216 -28.27 -8.15 -12.19
CA GLN A 216 -29.44 -7.27 -12.19
C GLN A 216 -29.15 -5.98 -11.42
N LYS A 217 -29.54 -4.82 -11.96
CA LYS A 217 -29.31 -3.49 -11.37
C LYS A 217 -27.83 -3.26 -11.02
N SER A 218 -26.90 -3.73 -11.86
CA SER A 218 -25.48 -3.39 -11.72
C SER A 218 -25.17 -1.98 -12.24
N TYR A 219 -24.24 -1.31 -11.56
CA TYR A 219 -23.63 -0.06 -12.00
C TYR A 219 -22.16 -0.33 -12.34
N VAL A 220 -21.87 -0.56 -13.62
CA VAL A 220 -20.51 -0.81 -14.11
C VAL A 220 -20.07 0.33 -15.04
N LYS A 221 -19.06 1.11 -14.62
CA LYS A 221 -18.58 2.28 -15.38
C LYS A 221 -17.06 2.44 -15.31
N VAL A 222 -16.51 3.14 -16.30
CA VAL A 222 -15.09 3.53 -16.34
C VAL A 222 -15.03 5.05 -16.44
N GLY A 223 -14.11 5.68 -15.71
CA GLY A 223 -13.86 7.13 -15.82
C GLY A 223 -14.99 8.02 -15.30
N VAL A 224 -15.59 7.69 -14.16
CA VAL A 224 -16.59 8.54 -13.49
C VAL A 224 -15.92 9.57 -12.58
N THR A 225 -16.60 10.70 -12.34
CA THR A 225 -16.12 11.68 -11.35
C THR A 225 -16.18 11.10 -9.94
N PHE A 226 -15.32 11.57 -9.03
CA PHE A 226 -15.29 11.07 -7.66
C PHE A 226 -16.62 11.25 -6.92
N LEU A 227 -17.31 12.39 -7.11
CA LEU A 227 -18.61 12.63 -6.50
C LEU A 227 -19.69 11.66 -7.02
N GLN A 228 -19.70 11.40 -8.33
CA GLN A 228 -20.61 10.40 -8.92
C GLN A 228 -20.31 9.01 -8.36
N TYR A 229 -19.04 8.62 -8.33
CA TYR A 229 -18.56 7.35 -7.78
C TYR A 229 -19.04 7.10 -6.35
N ILE A 230 -18.87 8.07 -5.44
CA ILE A 230 -19.32 7.94 -4.05
C ILE A 230 -20.85 7.87 -3.96
N ARG A 231 -21.58 8.74 -4.66
CA ARG A 231 -23.06 8.72 -4.64
C ARG A 231 -23.64 7.41 -5.15
N THR A 232 -23.10 6.88 -6.25
CA THR A 232 -23.57 5.59 -6.79
C THR A 232 -23.22 4.45 -5.86
N MET A 233 -22.07 4.51 -5.18
CA MET A 233 -21.70 3.55 -4.14
C MET A 233 -22.67 3.58 -2.94
N GLN A 234 -23.03 4.76 -2.43
CA GLN A 234 -24.02 4.93 -1.35
C GLN A 234 -25.44 4.44 -1.73
N ASP A 235 -25.72 4.33 -3.02
CA ASP A 235 -26.96 3.79 -3.58
C ASP A 235 -26.84 2.32 -4.01
N SER A 236 -25.79 1.61 -3.57
CA SER A 236 -25.51 0.23 -3.94
C SER A 236 -25.41 -0.71 -2.74
N TYR A 237 -25.98 -1.92 -2.82
CA TYR A 237 -25.84 -2.93 -1.76
C TYR A 237 -24.43 -3.51 -1.69
N CYS A 238 -23.90 -3.94 -2.84
CA CYS A 238 -22.58 -4.55 -2.93
C CYS A 238 -21.63 -3.69 -3.76
N VAL A 239 -20.33 -3.75 -3.43
CA VAL A 239 -19.25 -3.17 -4.22
C VAL A 239 -18.32 -4.29 -4.68
N LEU A 240 -18.10 -4.39 -5.99
CA LEU A 240 -17.04 -5.23 -6.55
C LEU A 240 -15.73 -4.43 -6.60
N SER A 241 -14.70 -5.03 -6.02
CA SER A 241 -13.33 -4.56 -6.07
C SER A 241 -12.51 -5.56 -6.91
N PRO A 242 -12.60 -5.51 -8.26
CA PRO A 242 -11.86 -6.43 -9.11
C PRO A 242 -10.41 -5.92 -9.24
N TRP A 243 -9.70 -5.81 -8.13
CA TRP A 243 -8.34 -5.29 -8.12
C TRP A 243 -7.33 -6.38 -8.46
N ARG A 244 -6.16 -5.93 -8.88
CA ARG A 244 -5.05 -6.74 -9.39
C ARG A 244 -4.51 -7.74 -8.37
N LYS A 245 -3.96 -7.23 -7.27
CA LYS A 245 -3.12 -7.99 -6.31
C LYS A 245 -3.88 -8.50 -5.08
N GLY A 246 -5.18 -8.26 -5.00
CA GLY A 246 -5.94 -8.46 -3.76
C GLY A 246 -5.56 -7.51 -2.63
N GLU A 247 -4.60 -6.60 -2.80
CA GLU A 247 -4.18 -5.65 -1.75
C GLU A 247 -5.34 -4.80 -1.22
N ALA A 248 -5.21 -4.29 0.01
CA ALA A 248 -6.20 -3.36 0.52
C ALA A 248 -6.14 -2.08 -0.31
N ALA A 249 -7.30 -1.57 -0.69
CA ALA A 249 -7.44 -0.36 -1.51
C ALA A 249 -8.41 0.61 -0.84
N TYR A 250 -8.38 1.89 -1.23
CA TYR A 250 -9.36 2.88 -0.75
C TYR A 250 -10.79 2.41 -0.92
N ARG A 251 -11.06 1.74 -2.05
CA ARG A 251 -12.37 1.19 -2.33
C ARG A 251 -12.91 0.30 -1.22
N ASP A 252 -12.04 -0.45 -0.55
CA ASP A 252 -12.46 -1.34 0.51
C ASP A 252 -13.05 -0.53 1.67
N TYR A 253 -12.37 0.56 2.03
CA TYR A 253 -12.82 1.50 3.07
C TYR A 253 -14.01 2.35 2.62
N GLU A 254 -14.00 2.83 1.38
CA GLU A 254 -15.11 3.60 0.80
C GLU A 254 -16.39 2.78 0.78
N ALA A 255 -16.30 1.50 0.41
CA ALA A 255 -17.42 0.56 0.41
C ALA A 255 -17.97 0.39 1.83
N LEU A 256 -17.10 0.13 2.81
CA LEU A 256 -17.48 0.00 4.22
C LEU A 256 -18.12 1.29 4.75
N ALA A 257 -17.52 2.45 4.48
CA ALA A 257 -18.04 3.75 4.88
C ALA A 257 -19.41 4.03 4.26
N CYS A 258 -19.64 3.61 3.01
CA CYS A 258 -20.94 3.71 2.35
C CYS A 258 -21.96 2.63 2.81
N GLY A 259 -21.61 1.79 3.78
CA GLY A 259 -22.45 0.70 4.26
C GLY A 259 -22.69 -0.41 3.23
N CYS A 260 -21.75 -0.60 2.30
CA CYS A 260 -21.84 -1.64 1.29
C CYS A 260 -21.20 -2.94 1.76
N ILE A 261 -21.68 -4.07 1.22
CA ILE A 261 -20.96 -5.34 1.27
C ILE A 261 -19.84 -5.32 0.23
N LEU A 262 -18.60 -5.56 0.66
CA LEU A 262 -17.45 -5.60 -0.24
C LEU A 262 -17.23 -7.02 -0.79
N ILE A 263 -17.19 -7.13 -2.11
CA ILE A 263 -16.80 -8.34 -2.84
C ILE A 263 -15.42 -8.09 -3.44
N LYS A 264 -14.40 -8.83 -2.99
CA LYS A 264 -13.02 -8.72 -3.48
C LYS A 264 -12.34 -10.09 -3.54
N PRO A 265 -11.24 -10.23 -4.32
CA PRO A 265 -10.41 -11.44 -4.27
C PRO A 265 -9.92 -11.73 -2.86
N ASN A 266 -9.73 -13.01 -2.52
CA ASN A 266 -9.17 -13.40 -1.23
C ASN A 266 -7.75 -12.85 -1.08
N SER A 267 -7.54 -12.11 0.01
CA SER A 267 -6.30 -11.42 0.35
C SER A 267 -5.66 -11.92 1.64
N SER A 268 -6.04 -13.11 2.12
CA SER A 268 -5.57 -13.66 3.40
C SER A 268 -4.06 -13.87 3.48
N TYR A 269 -3.36 -13.80 2.36
CA TYR A 269 -1.90 -13.85 2.28
C TYR A 269 -1.23 -12.49 2.47
N ILE A 270 -2.00 -11.42 2.70
CA ILE A 270 -1.51 -10.05 2.93
C ILE A 270 -1.74 -9.68 4.39
N ILE A 271 -0.71 -9.12 5.02
CA ILE A 271 -0.76 -8.53 6.35
C ILE A 271 -0.62 -7.00 6.19
N SER A 272 -1.46 -6.26 6.90
CA SER A 272 -1.39 -4.80 7.02
C SER A 272 -1.58 -4.40 8.48
N THR A 273 -1.29 -3.13 8.78
CA THR A 273 -1.59 -2.54 10.08
C THR A 273 -2.35 -1.22 9.88
N PRO A 274 -3.49 -1.00 10.57
CA PRO A 274 -4.18 -1.95 11.43
C PRO A 274 -4.94 -2.97 10.57
N ASN A 275 -5.04 -4.22 11.02
CA ASN A 275 -5.86 -5.25 10.41
C ASN A 275 -6.32 -6.24 11.47
#